data_AF-A0A3Q2NX98-F1
#
_entry.id   AF-A0A3Q2NX98-F1
#
_cell.length_a   1.000
_cell.length_b   1.000
_cell.length_c   1.000
_cell.angle_alpha   90.00
_cell.angle_beta   90.00
_cell.angle_gamma   90.00
#
_symmetry.space_group_name_H-M   'P 1'
#
loop_
_entity.id
_entity.type
_entity.pdbx_description
1 polymer ?
#
loop_
_entity_poly.entity_id
_entity_poly.type
_entity_poly.pdbx_seq_one_letter_code
_entity_poly.pdbx_strand_id
1 'polypeptide(L)'
;MQQIARLAALQHRAKDAIYLPTLREVQECVPSQFYSKQGSQQWLNVVTEHMQYVQPLNPHQARAQFLGLVSAFPMFGSSFFYIQSLSSSTIQAPCILAVNLNGLHFLNKDTHVSKRLTHLQCQTFTTKV
;
A
#
# COMPACT_ATOMS: atom_id res chain seq x y z
N MET A 1 0.53 -9.06 11.04
CA MET A 1 1.83 -9.30 10.37
C MET A 1 1.73 -10.27 9.20
N GLN A 2 1.02 -11.40 9.36
CA GLN A 2 0.95 -12.49 8.37
C GLN A 2 0.66 -12.02 6.92
N GLN A 3 -0.34 -11.16 6.71
CA GLN A 3 -0.64 -10.65 5.37
C GLN A 3 0.50 -9.86 4.73
N ILE A 4 1.17 -8.98 5.49
CA ILE A 4 2.29 -8.18 5.00
C ILE A 4 3.50 -9.07 4.73
N ALA A 5 3.77 -10.05 5.59
CA ALA A 5 4.86 -11.01 5.41
C ALA A 5 4.65 -11.87 4.14
N ARG A 6 3.42 -12.32 3.90
CA ARG A 6 3.03 -13.03 2.68
C ARG A 6 3.21 -12.17 1.44
N LEU A 7 2.80 -10.90 1.48
CA LEU A 7 3.00 -9.95 0.37
C LEU A 7 4.48 -9.73 0.07
N ALA A 8 5.32 -9.55 1.10
CA ALA A 8 6.77 -9.40 0.94
C ALA A 8 7.41 -10.66 0.32
N ALA A 9 7.01 -11.87 0.76
CA ALA A 9 7.49 -13.13 0.18
C ALA A 9 7.08 -13.27 -1.31
N LEU A 10 5.82 -12.96 -1.63
CA LEU A 10 5.32 -12.96 -3.02
C LEU A 10 6.06 -11.93 -3.89
N GLN A 11 6.31 -10.73 -3.38
CA GLN A 11 7.06 -9.68 -4.08
C GLN A 11 8.50 -10.10 -4.34
N HIS A 12 9.15 -10.74 -3.37
CA HIS A 12 10.51 -11.29 -3.53
C HIS A 12 10.55 -12.35 -4.63
N ARG A 13 9.65 -13.33 -4.60
CA ARG A 13 9.57 -14.37 -5.64
C ARG A 13 9.20 -13.82 -7.01
N ALA A 14 8.37 -12.78 -7.07
CA ALA A 14 7.97 -12.09 -8.30
C ALA A 14 9.13 -11.39 -9.02
N LYS A 15 10.22 -11.05 -8.30
CA LYS A 15 11.49 -10.55 -8.86
C LYS A 15 12.36 -11.67 -9.43
N ASP A 16 11.85 -12.90 -9.45
CA ASP A 16 12.59 -14.13 -9.80
C ASP A 16 13.74 -14.47 -8.85
N ALA A 17 13.69 -13.98 -7.61
CA ALA A 17 14.63 -14.37 -6.59
C ALA A 17 14.30 -15.79 -6.07
N ILE A 18 15.32 -16.66 -6.07
CA ILE A 18 15.24 -18.06 -5.62
C ILE A 18 15.85 -18.24 -4.22
N TYR A 19 16.57 -17.23 -3.73
CA TYR A 19 17.18 -17.22 -2.40
C TYR A 19 16.23 -16.62 -1.34
N LEU A 20 16.58 -16.80 -0.06
CA LEU A 20 15.83 -16.21 1.06
C LEU A 20 16.03 -14.69 1.12
N PRO A 21 14.99 -13.90 1.38
CA PRO A 21 15.10 -12.44 1.42
C PRO A 21 16.04 -12.01 2.55
N THR A 22 16.85 -11.00 2.25
CA THR A 22 17.74 -10.34 3.20
C THR A 22 16.97 -9.30 4.02
N LEU A 23 17.54 -8.87 5.15
CA LEU A 23 16.95 -7.83 5.99
C LEU A 23 16.65 -6.54 5.21
N ARG A 24 17.54 -6.17 4.27
CA ARG A 24 17.38 -4.98 3.42
C ARG A 24 16.18 -5.13 2.48
N GLU A 25 16.02 -6.29 1.85
CA GLU A 25 14.89 -6.54 0.94
C GLU A 25 13.56 -6.54 1.67
N VAL A 26 13.52 -7.09 2.90
CA VAL A 26 12.34 -7.01 3.75
C VAL A 26 12.02 -5.54 4.12
N GLN A 27 13.04 -4.73 4.40
CA GLN A 27 12.90 -3.28 4.66
C GLN A 27 12.35 -2.48 3.49
N GLU A 28 12.62 -2.90 2.26
CA GLU A 28 12.04 -2.29 1.07
C GLU A 28 10.58 -2.70 0.82
N CYS A 29 10.18 -3.89 1.31
CA CYS A 29 8.82 -4.41 1.10
C CYS A 29 7.84 -4.01 2.21
N VAL A 30 8.33 -3.83 3.44
CA VAL A 30 7.49 -3.51 4.61
C VAL A 30 7.50 -1.99 4.85
N PRO A 31 6.34 -1.32 4.93
CA PRO A 31 6.32 0.11 5.22
C PRO A 31 6.93 0.46 6.58
N SER A 32 7.67 1.59 6.65
CA SER A 32 8.35 2.10 7.85
C SER A 32 7.48 2.17 9.11
N GLN A 33 6.18 2.44 8.92
CA GLN A 33 5.16 2.52 9.97
C GLN A 33 4.97 1.20 10.74
N PHE A 34 5.32 0.06 10.14
CA PHE A 34 5.21 -1.25 10.77
C PHE A 34 6.49 -1.67 11.50
N TYR A 35 7.63 -1.06 11.18
CA TYR A 35 8.91 -1.32 11.85
C TYR A 35 8.98 -0.72 13.25
N SER A 36 8.33 0.42 13.47
CA SER A 36 8.25 1.03 14.81
C SER A 36 7.51 0.14 15.82
N LYS A 37 6.61 -0.72 15.34
CA LYS A 37 5.79 -1.63 16.18
C LYS A 37 6.40 -3.02 16.34
N GLN A 38 7.23 -3.45 15.38
CA GLN A 38 7.76 -4.81 15.30
C GLN A 38 9.20 -4.74 14.77
N GLY A 39 10.16 -5.28 15.54
CA GLY A 39 11.58 -5.22 15.20
C GLY A 39 11.89 -5.85 13.83
N SER A 40 12.92 -5.33 13.17
CA SER A 40 13.28 -5.73 11.81
C SER A 40 13.60 -7.23 11.66
N GLN A 41 14.21 -7.82 12.69
CA GLN A 41 14.49 -9.26 12.76
C GLN A 41 13.22 -10.11 12.81
N GLN A 42 12.18 -9.65 13.52
CA GLN A 42 10.91 -10.38 13.58
C GLN A 42 10.29 -10.45 12.18
N TRP A 43 10.27 -9.34 11.45
CA TRP A 43 9.80 -9.30 10.07
C TRP A 43 10.57 -10.25 9.15
N LEU A 44 11.91 -10.29 9.26
CA LEU A 44 12.73 -11.22 8.50
C LEU A 44 12.34 -12.67 8.75
N ASN A 45 12.14 -13.06 10.01
CA ASN A 45 11.75 -14.42 10.38
C ASN A 45 10.39 -14.79 9.77
N VAL A 46 9.37 -13.93 9.92
CA VAL A 46 8.02 -14.24 9.39
C VAL A 46 8.00 -14.27 7.87
N VAL A 47 8.76 -13.41 7.18
CA VAL A 47 8.87 -13.44 5.71
C VAL A 47 9.59 -14.69 5.24
N THR A 48 10.67 -15.08 5.91
CA THR A 48 11.44 -16.30 5.61
C THR A 48 10.58 -17.55 5.75
N GLU A 49 9.74 -17.62 6.79
CA GLU A 49 8.74 -18.67 6.95
C GLU A 49 7.76 -18.71 5.76
N HIS A 50 7.26 -17.54 5.33
CA HIS A 50 6.34 -17.45 4.20
C HIS A 50 6.96 -17.84 2.86
N MET A 51 8.28 -17.71 2.71
CA MET A 51 8.98 -18.11 1.50
C MET A 51 8.83 -19.61 1.19
N GLN A 52 8.66 -20.46 2.20
CA GLN A 52 8.47 -21.90 1.98
C GLN A 52 7.21 -22.21 1.15
N TYR A 53 6.16 -21.40 1.31
CA TYR A 53 4.90 -21.55 0.57
C TYR A 53 4.94 -20.89 -0.82
N VAL A 54 5.85 -19.94 -1.02
CA VAL A 54 5.95 -19.13 -2.24
C VAL A 54 7.05 -19.64 -3.18
N GLN A 55 8.09 -20.29 -2.65
CA GLN A 55 9.20 -20.93 -3.38
C GLN A 55 8.72 -21.78 -4.58
N PRO A 56 7.70 -22.65 -4.45
CA PRO A 56 7.25 -23.50 -5.56
C PRO A 56 6.57 -22.74 -6.72
N LEU A 57 6.11 -21.50 -6.48
CA LEU A 57 5.45 -20.70 -7.51
C LEU A 57 6.47 -20.23 -8.55
N ASN A 58 6.05 -20.04 -9.79
CA ASN A 58 6.85 -19.28 -10.76
C ASN A 58 6.67 -17.75 -10.57
N PRO A 59 7.54 -16.89 -11.14
CA PRO A 59 7.44 -15.44 -10.98
C PRO A 59 6.08 -14.86 -11.40
N HIS A 60 5.50 -15.40 -12.47
CA HIS A 60 4.19 -14.94 -12.98
C HIS A 60 3.06 -15.27 -12.02
N GLN A 61 3.06 -16.48 -11.44
CA GLN A 61 2.12 -16.90 -10.41
C GLN A 61 2.27 -16.06 -9.15
N ALA A 62 3.51 -15.80 -8.72
CA ALA A 62 3.77 -14.95 -7.56
C ALA A 62 3.24 -13.52 -7.78
N ARG A 63 3.44 -12.94 -8.98
CA ARG A 63 2.87 -11.63 -9.35
C ARG A 63 1.35 -11.64 -9.35
N ALA A 64 0.73 -12.66 -9.94
CA ALA A 64 -0.73 -12.77 -9.99
C ALA A 64 -1.34 -12.89 -8.59
N GLN A 65 -0.75 -13.71 -7.72
CA GLN A 65 -1.20 -13.83 -6.33
C GLN A 65 -0.96 -12.55 -5.52
N PHE A 66 0.18 -11.88 -5.71
CA PHE A 66 0.46 -10.60 -5.10
C PHE A 66 -0.62 -9.57 -5.48
N LEU A 67 -0.86 -9.39 -6.77
CA LEU A 67 -1.89 -8.47 -7.26
C LEU A 67 -3.28 -8.85 -6.76
N GLY A 68 -3.62 -10.14 -6.72
CA GLY A 68 -4.87 -10.62 -6.15
C GLY A 68 -5.07 -10.18 -4.69
N LEU A 69 -4.04 -10.32 -3.85
CA LEU A 69 -4.11 -9.89 -2.45
C LEU A 69 -4.15 -8.37 -2.30
N VAL A 70 -3.31 -7.63 -3.04
CA VAL A 70 -3.24 -6.17 -2.94
C VAL A 70 -4.49 -5.52 -3.56
N SER A 71 -5.16 -6.17 -4.53
CA SER A 71 -6.38 -5.64 -5.16
C SER A 71 -7.53 -5.41 -4.19
N ALA A 72 -7.56 -6.12 -3.06
CA ALA A 72 -8.55 -5.93 -2.01
C ALA A 72 -8.28 -4.67 -1.16
N PHE A 73 -7.12 -4.01 -1.30
CA PHE A 73 -6.84 -2.81 -0.54
C PHE A 73 -7.63 -1.61 -1.06
N PRO A 74 -8.24 -0.80 -0.17
CA PRO A 74 -9.10 0.32 -0.58
C PRO A 74 -8.42 1.33 -1.52
N MET A 75 -7.10 1.45 -1.43
CA MET A 75 -6.29 2.40 -2.19
C MET A 75 -5.56 1.76 -3.38
N PHE A 76 -5.86 0.49 -3.70
CA PHE A 76 -5.25 -0.17 -4.85
C PHE A 76 -5.69 0.50 -6.15
N GLY A 77 -4.73 0.71 -7.06
CA GLY A 77 -4.99 1.39 -8.32
C GLY A 77 -5.34 2.87 -8.19
N SER A 78 -5.11 3.48 -7.02
CA SER A 78 -5.35 4.91 -6.83
C SER A 78 -4.27 5.78 -7.49
N SER A 79 -4.72 6.86 -8.14
CA SER A 79 -3.87 8.02 -8.43
C SER A 79 -3.95 9.02 -7.28
N PHE A 80 -2.81 9.44 -6.75
CA PHE A 80 -2.73 10.33 -5.59
C PHE A 80 -2.34 11.75 -6.02
N PHE A 81 -3.10 12.75 -5.57
CA PHE A 81 -2.89 14.17 -5.85
C PHE A 81 -2.80 14.96 -4.56
N TYR A 82 -1.82 15.85 -4.45
CA TYR A 82 -1.70 16.74 -3.29
C TYR A 82 -2.57 17.98 -3.50
N ILE A 83 -3.55 18.18 -2.63
CA ILE A 83 -4.46 19.31 -2.69
C ILE A 83 -4.07 20.33 -1.64
N GLN A 84 -3.72 21.53 -2.09
CA GLN A 84 -3.30 22.63 -1.19
C GLN A 84 -4.48 23.38 -0.59
N SER A 85 -5.55 23.55 -1.36
CA SER A 85 -6.75 24.30 -0.96
C SER A 85 -7.98 23.61 -1.51
N LEU A 86 -9.05 23.65 -0.72
CA LEU A 86 -10.37 23.12 -1.06
C LEU A 86 -11.40 24.21 -0.77
N SER A 87 -12.37 24.37 -1.67
CA SER A 87 -13.53 25.24 -1.41
C SER A 87 -14.59 24.61 -0.49
N SER A 88 -14.37 23.36 -0.05
CA SER A 88 -15.31 22.61 0.79
C SER A 88 -15.05 22.83 2.27
N SER A 89 -16.10 23.11 3.05
CA SER A 89 -16.02 23.21 4.51
C SER A 89 -15.97 21.85 5.23
N THR A 90 -16.23 20.75 4.51
CA THR A 90 -16.31 19.39 5.08
C THR A 90 -14.98 18.65 5.12
N ILE A 91 -14.02 19.08 4.29
CA ILE A 91 -12.71 18.46 4.12
C ILE A 91 -11.66 19.54 4.34
N GLN A 92 -10.77 19.28 5.29
CA GLN A 92 -9.69 20.19 5.63
C GLN A 92 -8.50 19.98 4.68
N ALA A 93 -8.05 21.06 4.05
CA ALA A 93 -6.80 21.12 3.30
C ALA A 93 -5.63 21.56 4.22
N PRO A 94 -4.36 21.23 3.91
CA PRO A 94 -3.94 20.40 2.79
C PRO A 94 -4.22 18.91 3.02
N CYS A 95 -4.53 18.19 1.95
CA CYS A 95 -4.82 16.76 2.00
C CYS A 95 -4.36 16.03 0.73
N ILE A 96 -4.34 14.70 0.76
CA ILE A 96 -4.06 13.88 -0.41
C ILE A 96 -5.39 13.35 -0.95
N LEU A 97 -5.69 13.63 -2.22
CA LEU A 97 -6.81 13.04 -2.95
C LEU A 97 -6.36 11.75 -3.64
N ALA A 98 -6.98 10.63 -3.31
CA ALA A 98 -6.80 9.36 -3.99
C ALA A 98 -8.02 9.07 -4.89
N VAL A 99 -7.77 8.88 -6.18
CA VAL A 99 -8.79 8.62 -7.20
C VAL A 99 -8.65 7.18 -7.69
N ASN A 100 -9.69 6.36 -7.53
CA ASN A 100 -9.72 4.98 -8.04
C ASN A 100 -11.14 4.58 -8.50
N LEU A 101 -11.32 3.31 -8.89
CA LEU A 101 -12.62 2.76 -9.32
C LEU A 101 -13.71 2.84 -8.24
N ASN A 102 -13.34 2.96 -6.96
CA ASN A 102 -14.28 3.14 -5.84
C ASN A 102 -14.68 4.61 -5.63
N GLY A 103 -14.03 5.56 -6.32
CA GLY A 103 -14.35 6.98 -6.32
C GLY A 103 -13.23 7.88 -5.81
N LEU A 104 -13.61 8.98 -5.17
CA LEU A 104 -12.73 10.01 -4.64
C LEU A 104 -12.56 9.86 -3.13
N HIS A 105 -11.32 9.69 -2.67
CA HIS A 105 -10.96 9.54 -1.27
C HIS A 105 -10.05 10.68 -0.84
N PHE A 106 -10.43 11.42 0.20
CA PHE A 106 -9.59 12.46 0.78
C PHE A 106 -8.91 11.93 2.03
N LEU A 107 -7.59 11.94 2.01
CA LEU A 107 -6.72 11.45 3.06
C LEU A 107 -6.10 12.67 3.77
N ASN A 108 -6.42 12.84 5.04
CA ASN A 108 -5.77 13.84 5.86
C ASN A 108 -4.44 13.27 6.39
N LYS A 109 -3.35 14.03 6.21
CA LYS A 109 -1.98 13.60 6.56
C LYS A 109 -1.79 13.41 8.07
N ASP A 110 -2.53 14.14 8.90
CA ASP A 110 -2.33 14.21 10.35
C ASP A 110 -3.26 13.24 11.08
N THR A 111 -4.49 13.06 10.59
CA THR A 111 -5.49 12.20 11.25
C THR A 111 -5.56 10.77 10.69
N HIS A 112 -4.94 10.51 9.53
CA HIS A 112 -5.08 9.25 8.78
C HIS A 112 -6.53 8.82 8.48
N VAL A 113 -7.51 9.73 8.68
CA VAL A 113 -8.93 9.46 8.40
C VAL A 113 -9.19 9.64 6.91
N SER A 114 -9.74 8.60 6.28
CA SER A 114 -10.24 8.68 4.90
C SER A 114 -11.70 9.12 4.92
N LYS A 115 -12.00 10.25 4.26
CA LYS A 115 -13.37 10.65 3.96
C LYS A 115 -13.66 10.36 2.49
N ARG A 116 -14.70 9.58 2.24
CA ARG A 116 -15.22 9.31 0.89
C ARG A 116 -16.28 10.36 0.57
N LEU A 117 -16.12 11.10 -0.53
CA LEU A 117 -17.21 11.91 -1.06
C LEU A 117 -18.14 10.98 -1.85
N THR A 118 -19.33 10.74 -1.31
CA THR A 118 -20.37 9.91 -1.95
C THR A 118 -21.24 10.70 -2.92
N HIS A 119 -21.13 12.03 -2.94
CA HIS A 119 -21.82 12.90 -3.89
C HIS A 119 -20.81 13.80 -4.61
N LEU A 120 -20.76 13.70 -5.94
CA LEU A 120 -20.01 14.63 -6.80
C LEU A 120 -20.71 15.99 -6.74
N GLN A 121 -20.40 16.79 -5.73
CA GLN A 121 -20.49 18.23 -5.93
C GLN A 121 -19.28 18.63 -6.77
N CYS A 122 -19.50 19.35 -7.88
CA CYS A 122 -18.43 19.96 -8.67
C CYS A 122 -17.60 20.87 -7.76
N GLN A 123 -16.57 20.31 -7.13
CA GLN A 123 -15.59 21.05 -6.35
C GLN A 123 -14.41 21.30 -7.29
N THR A 124 -14.06 22.57 -7.46
CA THR A 124 -12.87 22.96 -8.21
C THR A 124 -11.65 22.63 -7.35
N PHE A 125 -10.82 21.70 -7.83
CA PHE A 125 -9.56 21.34 -7.18
C PHE A 125 -8.42 22.11 -7.85
N THR A 126 -7.70 22.94 -7.08
CA THR A 126 -6.48 23.58 -7.57
C THR A 126 -5.27 22.79 -7.08
N THR A 127 -4.75 21.92 -7.93
CA THR A 127 -3.41 21.33 -7.77
C THR A 127 -2.37 22.38 -8.14
N LYS A 128 -1.45 22.72 -7.22
CA LYS A 128 -0.20 23.40 -7.63
C LYS A 128 0.71 22.35 -8.26
N VAL A 129 0.96 22.49 -9.55
CA VAL A 129 2.06 21.81 -10.27
C VAL A 129 3.36 22.53 -9.95
#